data_AF-A0A2X3CB24-F1
#
_entry.id   AF-A0A2X3CB24-F1
#
_cell.length_a   1.000
_cell.length_b   1.000
_cell.length_c   1.000
_cell.angle_alpha   90.00
_cell.angle_beta   90.00
_cell.angle_gamma   90.00
#
_symmetry.space_group_name_H-M   'P 1'
#
loop_
_entity.id
_entity.type
_entity.pdbx_description
1 polymer ?
#
loop_
_entity_poly.entity_id
_entity_poly.type
_entity_poly.pdbx_seq_one_letter_code
_entity_poly.pdbx_strand_id
1 'polypeptide(L)'
;MLSMEPCRGTPPQWRIFRQGLYTLEVDTRSGTPTMIISLEEKETSAAAPQIRQCPKWDGKPLTIDVSKTFAEGSKVRDFYSGNVATVSGGKITLQPAFGSNGLLLLERAETAAPAPFDWHNATVYFVLTDRFVNGNPANDNSYGRHKDGMQEIGTFHGGDLQGLTSKLDYLQQMGVNALWISSPLEQIHGWVGGGTKGDFPHYAYHGYYTQDWSKLDANMGTEADLRRLVDEAHKRGIRILFDVVMNHAGYATLADMQEFQFGSLYLQGDELKKTLGERWTDWKPGADRPGTALTTISTSATKPGGRNGGVRSGSAPISAITTIRAMTISPCRWPSCRPENRIEGGLRPAELL
;
A
#
# COMPACT_ATOMS: atom_id res chain seq x y z
N MET A 1 -20.27 -1.83 -17.17
CA MET A 1 -21.47 -1.29 -17.85
C MET A 1 -21.03 -0.12 -18.70
N LEU A 2 -21.30 -0.17 -20.00
CA LEU A 2 -20.91 0.86 -20.97
C LEU A 2 -22.15 1.69 -21.32
N SER A 3 -22.03 3.01 -21.28
CA SER A 3 -23.09 3.91 -21.77
C SER A 3 -23.08 3.90 -23.29
N MET A 4 -24.24 3.74 -23.92
CA MET A 4 -24.36 3.73 -25.37
C MET A 4 -24.67 5.13 -25.89
N GLU A 5 -23.98 5.53 -26.96
CA GLU A 5 -24.26 6.75 -27.70
C GLU A 5 -24.81 6.43 -29.09
N PRO A 6 -25.59 7.34 -29.72
CA PRO A 6 -26.01 7.18 -31.10
C PRO A 6 -24.81 7.02 -32.04
N CYS A 7 -24.92 6.10 -33.01
CA CYS A 7 -23.84 5.84 -33.96
C CYS A 7 -23.39 7.11 -34.69
N ARG A 8 -22.09 7.43 -34.63
CA ARG A 8 -21.45 8.52 -35.37
C ARG A 8 -20.12 8.03 -35.95
N GLY A 9 -19.92 8.21 -37.24
CA GLY A 9 -18.68 7.81 -37.92
C GLY A 9 -18.51 6.30 -38.07
N THR A 10 -17.27 5.86 -38.27
CA THR A 10 -16.92 4.45 -38.49
C THR A 10 -16.99 3.65 -37.18
N PRO A 11 -17.56 2.44 -37.18
CA PRO A 11 -17.64 1.62 -35.97
C PRO A 11 -16.26 1.36 -35.35
N PRO A 12 -16.13 1.38 -34.02
CA PRO A 12 -14.89 1.02 -33.35
C PRO A 12 -14.54 -0.45 -33.62
N GLN A 13 -13.25 -0.72 -33.83
CA GLN A 13 -12.75 -2.08 -33.93
C GLN A 13 -12.61 -2.67 -32.53
N TRP A 14 -13.28 -3.79 -32.28
CA TRP A 14 -13.19 -4.50 -31.00
C TRP A 14 -12.08 -5.53 -31.07
N ARG A 15 -11.17 -5.50 -30.09
CA ARG A 15 -10.14 -6.52 -29.92
C ARG A 15 -10.58 -7.50 -28.84
N ILE A 16 -10.67 -8.77 -29.20
CA ILE A 16 -10.93 -9.86 -28.25
C ILE A 16 -9.61 -10.25 -27.58
N PHE A 17 -9.51 -10.05 -26.27
CA PHE A 17 -8.32 -10.40 -25.49
C PHE A 17 -8.37 -11.81 -24.90
N ARG A 18 -9.56 -12.42 -24.79
CA ARG A 18 -9.77 -13.76 -24.22
C ARG A 18 -10.76 -14.53 -25.09
N GLN A 19 -10.49 -15.79 -25.39
CA GLN A 19 -11.50 -16.62 -26.06
C GLN A 19 -12.59 -17.03 -25.06
N GLY A 20 -13.85 -16.97 -25.48
CA GLY A 20 -14.99 -17.47 -24.70
C GLY A 20 -16.33 -17.03 -25.29
N LEU A 21 -17.43 -17.49 -24.66
CA LEU A 21 -18.77 -17.08 -25.06
C LEU A 21 -19.12 -15.79 -24.34
N TYR A 22 -19.32 -14.72 -25.11
CA TYR A 22 -19.69 -13.41 -24.58
C TYR A 22 -21.20 -13.22 -24.69
N THR A 23 -21.85 -12.82 -23.60
CA THR A 23 -23.23 -12.37 -23.60
C THR A 23 -23.26 -10.85 -23.50
N LEU A 24 -24.12 -10.23 -24.31
CA LEU A 24 -24.34 -8.79 -24.31
C LEU A 24 -25.79 -8.54 -23.93
N GLU A 25 -25.98 -7.77 -22.87
CA GLU A 25 -27.30 -7.34 -22.42
C GLU A 25 -27.41 -5.83 -22.54
N VAL A 26 -28.48 -5.35 -23.18
CA VAL A 26 -28.73 -3.92 -23.36
C VAL A 26 -29.95 -3.54 -22.52
N ASP A 27 -29.75 -2.65 -21.54
CA ASP A 27 -30.81 -2.08 -20.72
C ASP A 27 -31.16 -0.68 -21.20
N THR A 28 -32.39 -0.50 -21.67
CA THR A 28 -32.93 0.77 -22.19
C THR A 28 -33.83 1.52 -21.19
N ARG A 29 -34.00 1.00 -19.96
CA ARG A 29 -35.02 1.50 -19.01
C ARG A 29 -34.65 2.83 -18.35
N SER A 30 -33.38 3.23 -18.34
CA SER A 30 -32.88 4.38 -17.57
C SER A 30 -32.70 5.68 -18.37
N GLY A 31 -33.34 5.82 -19.54
CA GLY A 31 -33.27 7.02 -20.39
C GLY A 31 -31.95 7.19 -21.17
N THR A 32 -30.86 6.53 -20.75
CA THR A 32 -29.65 6.30 -21.55
C THR A 32 -29.43 4.80 -21.66
N PRO A 33 -29.47 4.20 -22.87
CA PRO A 33 -29.22 2.77 -23.01
C PRO A 33 -27.83 2.40 -22.49
N THR A 34 -27.78 1.37 -21.65
CA THR A 34 -26.53 0.83 -21.13
C THR A 34 -26.32 -0.60 -21.59
N MET A 35 -25.07 -1.00 -21.78
CA MET A 35 -24.70 -2.34 -22.20
C MET A 35 -23.82 -3.00 -21.15
N ILE A 36 -24.16 -4.24 -20.81
CA ILE A 36 -23.34 -5.13 -19.98
C ILE A 36 -22.77 -6.20 -20.90
N ILE A 37 -21.46 -6.43 -20.79
CA ILE A 37 -20.77 -7.53 -21.46
C ILE A 37 -20.34 -8.49 -20.36
N SER A 38 -20.80 -9.73 -20.46
CA SER A 38 -20.43 -10.81 -19.56
C SER A 38 -19.71 -11.89 -20.35
N LEU A 39 -18.72 -12.52 -19.74
CA LEU A 39 -18.03 -13.70 -20.28
C LEU A 39 -18.57 -14.91 -19.54
N GLU A 40 -19.13 -15.87 -20.27
CA GLU A 40 -19.48 -17.15 -19.68
C GLU A 40 -18.18 -17.88 -19.33
N GLU A 41 -17.90 -18.00 -18.04
CA GLU A 41 -16.77 -18.78 -17.58
C GLU A 41 -17.06 -20.26 -17.86
N LYS A 42 -16.30 -20.86 -18.77
CA LYS A 42 -16.23 -22.32 -18.82
C LYS A 42 -15.76 -22.77 -17.44
N GLU A 43 -16.56 -23.60 -16.77
CA GLU A 43 -16.10 -24.30 -15.57
C GLU A 43 -14.80 -25.01 -15.92
N THR A 44 -13.68 -24.47 -15.45
CA THR A 44 -12.44 -25.22 -15.38
C THR A 44 -12.74 -26.38 -14.45
N SER A 45 -12.77 -27.60 -15.01
CA SER A 45 -12.71 -28.83 -14.23
C SER A 45 -11.72 -28.58 -13.10
N ALA A 46 -12.22 -28.54 -11.87
CA ALA A 46 -11.40 -28.36 -10.69
C ALA A 46 -10.30 -29.40 -10.78
N ALA A 47 -9.05 -28.95 -10.91
CA ALA A 47 -7.92 -29.85 -10.95
C ALA A 47 -8.04 -30.76 -9.73
N ALA A 48 -8.11 -32.08 -9.96
CA ALA A 48 -8.20 -33.04 -8.86
C ALA A 48 -7.07 -32.72 -7.87
N PRO A 49 -7.36 -32.58 -6.56
CA PRO A 49 -6.37 -32.18 -5.58
C PRO A 49 -5.21 -33.18 -5.64
N GLN A 50 -4.06 -32.72 -6.15
CA GLN A 50 -2.83 -33.49 -6.12
C GLN A 50 -2.36 -33.48 -4.67
N ILE A 51 -2.77 -34.47 -3.88
CA ILE A 51 -2.26 -34.68 -2.52
C ILE A 51 -0.81 -35.12 -2.65
N ARG A 52 0.11 -34.15 -2.72
CA ARG A 52 1.53 -34.37 -2.56
C ARG A 52 1.78 -34.57 -1.07
N GLN A 53 2.05 -35.79 -0.64
CA GLN A 53 2.61 -36.01 0.69
C GLN A 53 4.06 -35.55 0.67
N CYS A 54 4.41 -34.60 1.54
CA CYS A 54 5.81 -34.25 1.74
C CYS A 54 6.55 -35.49 2.27
N PRO A 55 7.68 -35.88 1.65
CA PRO A 55 8.47 -36.99 2.14
C PRO A 55 8.89 -36.72 3.59
N LYS A 56 8.59 -37.65 4.48
CA LYS A 56 9.01 -37.57 5.89
C LYS A 56 10.40 -38.15 6.01
N TRP A 57 11.33 -37.33 6.50
CA TRP A 57 12.68 -37.78 6.78
C TRP A 57 12.70 -38.86 7.87
N ASP A 58 13.50 -39.92 7.65
CA ASP A 58 13.58 -41.11 8.50
C ASP A 58 14.65 -41.00 9.61
N GLY A 59 15.27 -39.82 9.75
CA GLY A 59 16.30 -39.54 10.75
C GLY A 59 17.72 -39.95 10.33
N LYS A 60 17.90 -40.53 9.14
CA LYS A 60 19.22 -41.00 8.68
C LYS A 60 19.99 -39.93 7.89
N PRO A 61 21.32 -40.06 7.78
CA PRO A 61 22.10 -39.19 6.91
C PRO A 61 21.60 -39.22 5.46
N LEU A 62 21.56 -38.06 4.82
CA LEU A 62 21.17 -37.92 3.42
C LEU A 62 22.42 -37.88 2.54
N THR A 63 22.40 -38.63 1.45
CA THR A 63 23.44 -38.59 0.43
C THR A 63 22.91 -37.85 -0.80
N ILE A 64 23.58 -36.76 -1.17
CA ILE A 64 23.14 -35.86 -2.25
C ILE A 64 24.23 -35.79 -3.32
N ASP A 65 23.83 -35.88 -4.58
CA ASP A 65 24.69 -35.56 -5.72
C ASP A 65 24.83 -34.03 -5.83
N VAL A 66 26.05 -33.57 -5.71
CA VAL A 66 26.42 -32.15 -5.71
C VAL A 66 27.37 -31.80 -6.84
N SER A 67 27.63 -32.75 -7.74
CA SER A 67 28.64 -32.66 -8.81
C SER A 67 28.43 -31.50 -9.78
N LYS A 68 27.19 -31.04 -9.95
CA LYS A 68 26.84 -29.88 -10.81
C LYS A 68 27.21 -28.54 -10.20
N THR A 69 27.44 -28.47 -8.89
CA THR A 69 27.61 -27.21 -8.15
C THR A 69 28.97 -27.13 -7.45
N PHE A 70 29.47 -28.26 -6.94
CA PHE A 70 30.73 -28.33 -6.19
C PHE A 70 31.69 -29.32 -6.85
N ALA A 71 32.94 -28.89 -7.02
CA ALA A 71 34.00 -29.74 -7.58
C ALA A 71 34.42 -30.85 -6.60
N GLU A 72 34.95 -31.95 -7.12
CA GLU A 72 35.53 -33.04 -6.33
C GLU A 72 36.56 -32.49 -5.33
N GLY A 73 36.54 -32.99 -4.08
CA GLY A 73 37.41 -32.51 -3.01
C GLY A 73 36.99 -31.20 -2.33
N SER A 74 35.95 -30.51 -2.83
CA SER A 74 35.42 -29.30 -2.17
C SER A 74 34.84 -29.63 -0.79
N LYS A 75 34.99 -28.73 0.17
CA LYS A 75 34.31 -28.82 1.47
C LYS A 75 32.95 -28.12 1.39
N VAL A 76 31.87 -28.86 1.67
CA VAL A 76 30.49 -28.39 1.66
C VAL A 76 29.94 -28.44 3.07
N ARG A 77 29.33 -27.36 3.53
CA ARG A 77 28.68 -27.22 4.83
C ARG A 77 27.16 -27.26 4.65
N ASP A 78 26.46 -27.90 5.58
CA ASP A 78 25.03 -27.64 5.81
C ASP A 78 24.86 -26.46 6.77
N PHE A 79 24.20 -25.40 6.31
CA PHE A 79 24.00 -24.16 7.07
C PHE A 79 23.30 -24.40 8.42
N TYR A 80 22.31 -25.30 8.45
CA TYR A 80 21.53 -25.53 9.67
C TYR A 80 22.28 -26.31 10.74
N SER A 81 22.97 -27.40 10.37
CA SER A 81 23.70 -28.24 11.33
C SER A 81 25.13 -27.79 11.58
N GLY A 82 25.71 -26.99 10.67
CA GLY A 82 27.14 -26.65 10.66
C GLY A 82 28.05 -27.81 10.25
N ASN A 83 27.50 -28.99 9.97
CA ASN A 83 28.27 -30.16 9.59
C ASN A 83 28.91 -29.95 8.21
N VAL A 84 30.14 -30.43 8.05
CA VAL A 84 30.92 -30.31 6.81
C VAL A 84 31.23 -31.70 6.25
N ALA A 85 31.06 -31.85 4.94
CA ALA A 85 31.46 -33.02 4.18
C ALA A 85 32.36 -32.62 3.01
N THR A 86 33.26 -33.52 2.61
CA THR A 86 34.07 -33.36 1.40
C THR A 86 33.37 -34.06 0.24
N VAL A 87 33.29 -33.40 -0.92
CA VAL A 87 32.74 -34.01 -2.14
C VAL A 87 33.63 -35.18 -2.54
N SER A 88 33.04 -36.38 -2.58
CA SER A 88 33.70 -37.62 -2.98
C SER A 88 32.82 -38.36 -4.00
N GLY A 89 33.37 -38.64 -5.19
CA GLY A 89 32.62 -39.22 -6.29
C GLY A 89 31.40 -38.38 -6.69
N GLY A 90 31.53 -37.04 -6.62
CA GLY A 90 30.45 -36.10 -6.90
C GLY A 90 29.33 -36.03 -5.86
N LYS A 91 29.46 -36.73 -4.73
CA LYS A 91 28.43 -36.80 -3.68
C LYS A 91 28.95 -36.31 -2.34
N ILE A 92 28.01 -35.93 -1.47
CA ILE A 92 28.24 -35.72 -0.04
C ILE A 92 27.22 -36.50 0.77
N THR A 93 27.58 -36.83 2.01
CA THR A 93 26.66 -37.41 3.00
C THR A 93 26.68 -36.56 4.25
N LEU A 94 25.53 -36.02 4.64
CA LEU A 94 25.38 -35.17 5.82
C LEU A 94 24.15 -35.58 6.64
N GLN A 95 24.23 -35.41 7.96
CA GLN A 95 23.09 -35.52 8.86
C GLN A 95 22.36 -34.17 8.91
N PRO A 96 21.09 -34.09 8.47
CA PRO A 96 20.26 -32.90 8.64
C PRO A 96 20.15 -32.46 10.10
N ALA A 97 20.07 -31.15 10.31
CA ALA A 97 19.92 -30.57 11.65
C ALA A 97 18.65 -31.07 12.36
N PHE A 98 18.72 -31.19 13.68
CA PHE A 98 17.54 -31.49 14.48
C PHE A 98 16.48 -30.39 14.28
N GLY A 99 15.27 -30.78 13.88
CA GLY A 99 14.18 -29.84 13.58
C GLY A 99 14.13 -29.31 12.16
N SER A 100 15.12 -29.59 11.29
CA SER A 100 15.04 -29.21 9.86
C SER A 100 14.12 -30.12 9.04
N ASN A 101 13.57 -31.18 9.64
CA ASN A 101 12.72 -32.18 8.99
C ASN A 101 13.37 -32.81 7.74
N GLY A 102 14.70 -32.97 7.75
CA GLY A 102 15.46 -33.52 6.63
C GLY A 102 15.92 -32.49 5.59
N LEU A 103 15.69 -31.19 5.81
CA LEU A 103 16.20 -30.14 4.96
C LEU A 103 17.71 -29.95 5.18
N LEU A 104 18.45 -29.85 4.08
CA LEU A 104 19.86 -29.46 4.01
C LEU A 104 19.98 -28.18 3.18
N LEU A 105 20.70 -27.19 3.69
CA LEU A 105 21.03 -25.96 2.96
C LEU A 105 22.54 -25.92 2.75
N LEU A 106 22.97 -26.25 1.53
CA LEU A 106 24.37 -26.52 1.23
C LEU A 106 25.11 -25.27 0.76
N GLU A 107 26.27 -25.01 1.34
CA GLU A 107 27.17 -23.90 0.98
C GLU A 107 28.65 -24.34 1.04
N ARG A 108 29.58 -23.52 0.53
CA ARG A 108 31.02 -23.82 0.70
C ARG A 108 31.41 -23.66 2.18
N ALA A 109 32.22 -24.57 2.70
CA ALA A 109 32.65 -24.50 4.10
C ALA A 109 33.60 -23.31 4.38
N GLU A 110 34.27 -22.81 3.34
CA GLU A 110 35.22 -21.68 3.42
C GLU A 110 34.52 -20.31 3.46
N THR A 111 33.21 -20.24 3.24
CA THR A 111 32.42 -19.01 3.34
C THR A 111 32.17 -18.65 4.81
N ALA A 112 33.19 -18.08 5.45
CA ALA A 112 33.10 -17.63 6.85
C ALA A 112 32.34 -16.30 6.99
N ALA A 113 32.30 -15.48 5.93
CA ALA A 113 31.63 -14.19 5.94
C ALA A 113 30.17 -14.32 5.47
N PRO A 114 29.22 -13.58 6.08
CA PRO A 114 27.87 -13.44 5.55
C PRO A 114 27.92 -12.95 4.10
N ALA A 115 27.07 -13.51 3.24
CA ALA A 115 26.91 -13.00 1.90
C ALA A 115 26.49 -11.51 1.96
N PRO A 116 27.02 -10.65 1.07
CA PRO A 116 26.53 -9.28 0.98
C PRO A 116 25.03 -9.29 0.63
N PHE A 117 24.31 -8.30 1.12
CA PHE A 117 22.90 -8.16 0.77
C PHE A 117 22.74 -7.92 -0.74
N ASP A 118 21.83 -8.68 -1.37
CA ASP A 118 21.47 -8.55 -2.78
C ASP A 118 19.94 -8.49 -2.91
N TRP A 119 19.44 -7.47 -3.59
CA TRP A 119 18.02 -7.28 -3.85
C TRP A 119 17.40 -8.41 -4.68
N HIS A 120 18.19 -9.11 -5.52
CA HIS A 120 17.70 -10.27 -6.27
C HIS A 120 17.36 -11.46 -5.36
N ASN A 121 17.94 -11.51 -4.15
CA ASN A 121 17.75 -12.55 -3.15
C ASN A 121 17.02 -12.03 -1.90
N ALA A 122 16.35 -10.87 -1.99
CA ALA A 122 15.63 -10.30 -0.86
C ALA A 122 14.34 -11.07 -0.58
N THR A 123 14.18 -11.52 0.66
CA THR A 123 12.90 -11.98 1.20
C THR A 123 12.21 -10.78 1.81
N VAL A 124 11.28 -10.19 1.06
CA VAL A 124 10.54 -9.00 1.47
C VAL A 124 9.29 -9.39 2.26
N TYR A 125 9.11 -8.78 3.42
CA TYR A 125 7.87 -8.85 4.20
C TYR A 125 7.17 -7.50 4.16
N PHE A 126 6.00 -7.44 3.53
CA PHE A 126 5.14 -6.26 3.59
C PHE A 126 4.28 -6.30 4.85
N VAL A 127 4.28 -5.20 5.59
CA VAL A 127 3.47 -5.04 6.79
C VAL A 127 2.65 -3.75 6.74
N LEU A 128 1.34 -3.92 6.83
CA LEU A 128 0.43 -2.82 7.13
C LEU A 128 0.62 -2.46 8.61
N THR A 129 1.38 -1.38 8.86
CA THR A 129 1.97 -1.12 10.20
C THR A 129 0.91 -1.04 11.30
N ASP A 130 -0.17 -0.31 11.06
CA ASP A 130 -1.31 -0.17 11.97
C ASP A 130 -1.96 -1.50 12.39
N ARG A 131 -1.83 -2.55 11.57
CA ARG A 131 -2.50 -3.85 11.76
C ARG A 131 -1.57 -4.95 12.30
N PHE A 132 -0.35 -4.60 12.67
CA PHE A 132 0.64 -5.60 13.04
C PHE A 132 0.77 -5.77 14.56
N VAL A 133 1.40 -4.82 15.24
CA VAL A 133 1.60 -4.86 16.70
C VAL A 133 1.52 -3.44 17.24
N ASN A 134 0.64 -3.22 18.21
CA ASN A 134 0.60 -2.00 19.01
C ASN A 134 1.68 -2.09 20.09
N GLY A 135 2.74 -1.28 19.95
CA GLY A 135 3.85 -1.20 20.89
C GLY A 135 3.73 -0.05 21.88
N ASN A 136 2.96 0.98 21.54
CA ASN A 136 2.77 2.18 22.33
C ASN A 136 1.32 2.69 22.30
N PRO A 137 0.44 2.17 23.19
CA PRO A 137 -0.96 2.61 23.24
C PRO A 137 -1.16 4.10 23.54
N ALA A 138 -0.13 4.81 24.01
CA ALA A 138 -0.24 6.24 24.31
C ALA A 138 -0.40 7.12 23.06
N ASN A 139 -0.09 6.62 21.86
CA ASN A 139 -0.23 7.37 20.61
C ASN A 139 -1.46 6.98 19.77
N ASP A 140 -2.29 6.04 20.25
CA ASP A 140 -3.45 5.48 19.52
C ASP A 140 -4.48 6.52 19.08
N ASN A 141 -4.61 7.62 19.83
CA ASN A 141 -5.63 8.66 19.61
C ASN A 141 -5.04 10.00 19.16
N SER A 142 -3.88 9.97 18.48
CA SER A 142 -3.24 11.20 17.99
C SER A 142 -4.19 12.00 17.10
N TYR A 143 -4.06 13.32 17.13
CA TYR A 143 -4.92 14.28 16.42
C TYR A 143 -6.42 14.22 16.80
N GLY A 144 -6.79 13.52 17.88
CA GLY A 144 -8.18 13.32 18.29
C GLY A 144 -8.93 12.26 17.49
N ARG A 145 -8.20 11.42 16.76
CA ARG A 145 -8.75 10.24 16.08
C ARG A 145 -9.32 9.28 17.12
N HIS A 146 -10.43 8.64 16.78
CA HIS A 146 -11.15 7.78 17.71
C HIS A 146 -11.74 6.56 17.01
N LYS A 147 -11.98 5.55 17.82
CA LYS A 147 -12.73 4.33 17.47
C LYS A 147 -14.19 4.67 17.15
N ASP A 148 -14.77 3.97 16.18
CA ASP A 148 -16.15 4.17 15.75
C ASP A 148 -17.19 3.47 16.64
N GLY A 149 -16.74 2.56 17.53
CA GLY A 149 -17.57 1.75 18.42
C GLY A 149 -18.29 0.61 17.70
N MET A 150 -17.94 0.33 16.44
CA MET A 150 -18.58 -0.64 15.57
C MET A 150 -17.59 -1.74 15.18
N GLN A 151 -17.34 -1.94 13.88
CA GLN A 151 -16.40 -2.95 13.40
C GLN A 151 -14.98 -2.39 13.23
N GLU A 152 -14.77 -1.09 13.42
CA GLU A 152 -13.46 -0.45 13.34
C GLU A 152 -12.73 -0.70 12.01
N ILE A 153 -13.48 -0.92 10.93
CA ILE A 153 -12.92 -1.27 9.61
C ILE A 153 -12.11 -0.12 9.01
N GLY A 154 -12.51 1.11 9.33
CA GLY A 154 -11.91 2.35 8.83
C GLY A 154 -11.05 3.10 9.86
N THR A 155 -10.86 2.57 11.06
CA THR A 155 -10.13 3.27 12.13
C THR A 155 -8.72 2.70 12.33
N PHE A 156 -7.87 3.46 13.04
CA PHE A 156 -6.55 3.01 13.47
C PHE A 156 -6.67 1.92 14.53
N HIS A 157 -5.88 0.86 14.44
CA HIS A 157 -5.80 -0.26 15.38
C HIS A 157 -4.60 -0.16 16.32
N GLY A 158 -3.73 0.82 16.09
CA GLY A 158 -2.66 1.22 17.01
C GLY A 158 -1.32 0.54 16.73
N GLY A 159 -1.20 -0.22 15.64
CA GLY A 159 0.11 -0.74 15.24
C GLY A 159 1.10 0.37 14.88
N ASP A 160 2.33 0.26 15.37
CA ASP A 160 3.28 1.37 15.36
C ASP A 160 4.75 0.92 15.16
N LEU A 161 5.67 1.89 15.06
CA LEU A 161 7.10 1.64 14.84
C LEU A 161 7.78 0.90 16.02
N GLN A 162 7.33 1.10 17.25
CA GLN A 162 7.86 0.37 18.42
C GLN A 162 7.40 -1.09 18.39
N GLY A 163 6.15 -1.33 18.02
CA GLY A 163 5.57 -2.65 17.82
C GLY A 163 6.31 -3.42 16.73
N LEU A 164 6.59 -2.78 15.59
CA LEU A 164 7.45 -3.35 14.55
C LEU A 164 8.84 -3.70 15.07
N THR A 165 9.48 -2.78 15.79
CA THR A 165 10.81 -3.00 16.39
C THR A 165 10.82 -4.23 17.30
N SER A 166 9.74 -4.44 18.07
CA SER A 166 9.61 -5.58 19.00
C SER A 166 9.55 -6.95 18.32
N LYS A 167 9.29 -7.00 17.01
CA LYS A 167 9.12 -8.24 16.23
C LYS A 167 10.23 -8.49 15.23
N LEU A 168 11.30 -7.69 15.22
CA LEU A 168 12.41 -7.91 14.30
C LEU A 168 13.07 -9.29 14.47
N ASP A 169 13.12 -9.84 15.69
CA ASP A 169 13.62 -11.20 15.92
C ASP A 169 12.70 -12.26 15.29
N TYR A 170 11.38 -12.06 15.39
CA TYR A 170 10.40 -12.93 14.74
C TYR A 170 10.54 -12.90 13.21
N LEU A 171 10.71 -11.71 12.63
CA LEU A 171 10.92 -11.56 11.18
C LEU A 171 12.25 -12.18 10.73
N GLN A 172 13.33 -11.99 11.50
CA GLN A 172 14.62 -12.59 11.21
C GLN A 172 14.56 -14.12 11.26
N GLN A 173 13.89 -14.70 12.26
CA GLN A 173 13.70 -16.16 12.36
C GLN A 173 12.90 -16.74 11.19
N MET A 174 11.99 -15.95 10.61
CA MET A 174 11.27 -16.32 9.39
C MET A 174 12.15 -16.27 8.13
N GLY A 175 13.35 -15.68 8.20
CA GLY A 175 14.27 -15.50 7.07
C GLY A 175 14.03 -14.21 6.28
N VAL A 176 13.28 -13.25 6.83
CA VAL A 176 13.08 -11.93 6.24
C VAL A 176 14.38 -11.14 6.35
N ASN A 177 14.81 -10.53 5.24
CA ASN A 177 15.96 -9.63 5.18
C ASN A 177 15.62 -8.25 4.57
N ALA A 178 14.35 -8.01 4.23
CA ALA A 178 13.82 -6.72 3.85
C ALA A 178 12.39 -6.55 4.40
N LEU A 179 12.15 -5.48 5.16
CA LEU A 179 10.86 -5.15 5.73
C LEU A 179 10.29 -3.92 5.02
N TRP A 180 9.16 -4.09 4.34
CA TRP A 180 8.42 -3.02 3.69
C TRP A 180 7.25 -2.61 4.59
N ILE A 181 7.25 -1.36 5.04
CA ILE A 181 6.21 -0.80 5.91
C ILE A 181 5.32 0.18 5.13
N SER A 182 4.06 0.30 5.56
CA SER A 182 3.20 1.44 5.20
C SER A 182 3.90 2.78 5.38
N SER A 183 3.52 3.80 4.60
CA SER A 183 4.08 5.14 4.73
C SER A 183 3.93 5.62 6.18
N PRO A 184 5.05 5.92 6.89
CA PRO A 184 4.99 6.39 8.26
C PRO A 184 4.83 7.92 8.34
N LEU A 185 4.70 8.59 7.19
CA LEU A 185 4.62 10.04 7.07
C LEU A 185 3.27 10.57 7.58
N GLU A 186 3.22 11.84 7.99
CA GLU A 186 2.01 12.46 8.55
C GLU A 186 0.83 12.37 7.58
N GLN A 187 -0.28 11.80 8.06
CA GLN A 187 -1.51 11.65 7.31
C GLN A 187 -2.55 12.69 7.74
N ILE A 188 -3.61 12.86 6.95
CA ILE A 188 -4.76 13.71 7.30
C ILE A 188 -5.26 13.45 8.74
N HIS A 189 -5.61 14.49 9.49
CA HIS A 189 -5.92 14.34 10.91
C HIS A 189 -7.33 13.78 11.14
N GLY A 190 -8.26 14.09 10.25
CA GLY A 190 -9.64 13.62 10.29
C GLY A 190 -9.90 12.35 9.48
N TRP A 191 -11.17 12.17 9.11
CA TRP A 191 -11.65 11.02 8.34
C TRP A 191 -12.45 11.46 7.11
N VAL A 192 -12.60 10.55 6.16
CA VAL A 192 -13.52 10.66 5.02
C VAL A 192 -14.56 9.54 5.05
N GLY A 193 -15.68 9.68 4.34
CA GLY A 193 -16.68 8.64 4.28
C GLY A 193 -16.16 7.38 3.58
N GLY A 194 -16.12 6.26 4.28
CA GLY A 194 -15.81 4.93 3.74
C GLY A 194 -17.03 4.22 3.15
N GLY A 195 -16.82 3.14 2.40
CA GLY A 195 -17.89 2.38 1.76
C GLY A 195 -18.48 3.07 0.52
N THR A 196 -19.62 2.58 0.06
CA THR A 196 -20.22 3.08 -1.21
C THR A 196 -21.02 4.37 -1.01
N LYS A 197 -21.43 4.66 0.23
CA LYS A 197 -22.27 5.83 0.55
C LYS A 197 -21.69 6.71 1.66
N GLY A 198 -20.45 6.47 2.10
CA GLY A 198 -19.89 7.14 3.28
C GLY A 198 -20.47 6.57 4.57
N ASP A 199 -20.53 5.25 4.65
CA ASP A 199 -21.23 4.46 5.67
C ASP A 199 -20.51 4.46 7.03
N PHE A 200 -19.20 4.75 7.05
CA PHE A 200 -18.36 4.76 8.25
C PHE A 200 -17.20 5.75 8.12
N PRO A 201 -16.59 6.21 9.23
CA PRO A 201 -15.38 7.03 9.18
C PRO A 201 -14.19 6.22 8.69
N HIS A 202 -13.53 6.69 7.64
CA HIS A 202 -12.32 6.10 7.08
C HIS A 202 -11.13 7.03 7.29
N TYR A 203 -10.30 6.66 8.24
CA TYR A 203 -9.03 7.31 8.56
C TYR A 203 -7.90 6.77 7.69
N ALA A 204 -6.78 7.48 7.69
CA ALA A 204 -5.60 7.18 6.89
C ALA A 204 -4.68 6.11 7.49
N TYR A 205 -5.22 5.12 8.21
CA TYR A 205 -4.44 4.07 8.89
C TYR A 205 -3.50 3.27 7.96
N HIS A 206 -3.82 3.28 6.66
CA HIS A 206 -3.07 2.57 5.63
C HIS A 206 -1.83 3.34 5.11
N GLY A 207 -1.70 4.65 5.39
CA GLY A 207 -0.56 5.47 4.98
C GLY A 207 -0.65 6.09 3.57
N TYR A 208 -1.84 6.21 2.99
CA TYR A 208 -2.01 6.70 1.59
C TYR A 208 -2.65 8.09 1.49
N TYR A 209 -3.01 8.74 2.59
CA TYR A 209 -3.60 10.09 2.60
C TYR A 209 -2.62 11.07 3.26
N THR A 210 -1.45 11.23 2.64
CA THR A 210 -0.36 12.03 3.21
C THR A 210 -0.72 13.51 3.27
N GLN A 211 -0.46 14.13 4.42
CA GLN A 211 -0.68 15.55 4.70
C GLN A 211 0.66 16.32 4.66
N ASP A 212 1.71 15.77 5.27
CA ASP A 212 3.04 16.39 5.32
C ASP A 212 4.13 15.32 5.13
N TRP A 213 4.83 15.38 4.00
CA TRP A 213 5.94 14.45 3.69
C TRP A 213 7.21 14.70 4.52
N SER A 214 7.26 15.78 5.29
CA SER A 214 8.42 16.14 6.10
C SER A 214 8.35 15.63 7.55
N LYS A 215 7.21 15.06 7.96
CA LYS A 215 6.96 14.61 9.33
C LYS A 215 6.47 13.19 9.37
N LEU A 216 6.65 12.55 10.52
CA LEU A 216 6.02 11.27 10.84
C LEU A 216 4.62 11.48 11.41
N ASP A 217 3.71 10.56 11.09
CA ASP A 217 2.38 10.55 11.70
C ASP A 217 2.50 10.19 13.18
N ALA A 218 1.88 11.00 14.05
CA ALA A 218 1.96 10.80 15.48
C ALA A 218 1.39 9.44 15.95
N ASN A 219 0.44 8.82 15.21
CA ASN A 219 -0.02 7.45 15.50
C ASN A 219 1.07 6.40 15.20
N MET A 220 2.03 6.67 14.31
CA MET A 220 3.08 5.72 13.95
C MET A 220 4.27 5.78 14.92
N GLY A 221 4.53 6.94 15.50
CA GLY A 221 5.59 7.15 16.49
C GLY A 221 6.45 8.38 16.21
N THR A 222 7.61 8.44 16.85
CA THR A 222 8.54 9.56 16.76
C THR A 222 9.70 9.29 15.79
N GLU A 223 10.45 10.33 15.42
CA GLU A 223 11.70 10.15 14.66
C GLU A 223 12.71 9.26 15.40
N ALA A 224 12.71 9.29 16.74
CA ALA A 224 13.55 8.43 17.55
C ALA A 224 13.13 6.95 17.44
N ASP A 225 11.82 6.68 17.41
CA ASP A 225 11.30 5.32 17.18
C ASP A 225 11.68 4.81 15.79
N LEU A 226 11.60 5.67 14.76
CA LEU A 226 12.03 5.31 13.41
C LEU A 226 13.53 5.01 13.34
N ARG A 227 14.38 5.85 13.94
CA ARG A 227 15.83 5.60 14.01
C ARG A 227 16.11 4.27 14.70
N ARG A 228 15.43 4.00 15.82
CA ARG A 228 15.55 2.74 16.55
C ARG A 228 15.15 1.54 15.69
N LEU A 229 14.02 1.62 14.97
CA LEU A 229 13.59 0.55 14.06
C LEU A 229 14.66 0.26 13.01
N VAL A 230 15.17 1.29 12.35
CA VAL A 230 16.20 1.18 11.30
C VAL A 230 17.49 0.58 11.87
N ASP A 231 17.97 1.09 13.00
CA ASP A 231 19.21 0.62 13.63
C ASP A 231 19.09 -0.84 14.07
N GLU A 232 17.99 -1.22 14.73
CA GLU A 232 17.74 -2.58 15.19
C GLU A 232 17.51 -3.56 14.03
N ALA A 233 16.87 -3.12 12.94
CA ALA A 233 16.71 -3.92 11.73
C ALA A 233 18.06 -4.17 11.05
N HIS A 234 18.88 -3.13 10.89
CA HIS A 234 20.20 -3.24 10.27
C HIS A 234 21.15 -4.15 11.07
N LYS A 235 21.11 -4.13 12.41
CA LYS A 235 21.85 -5.09 13.26
C LYS A 235 21.51 -6.55 12.96
N ARG A 236 20.30 -6.81 12.46
CA ARG A 236 19.78 -8.14 12.09
C ARG A 236 19.95 -8.46 10.60
N GLY A 237 20.56 -7.58 9.83
CA GLY A 237 20.68 -7.72 8.37
C GLY A 237 19.38 -7.44 7.61
N ILE A 238 18.39 -6.80 8.25
CA ILE A 238 17.10 -6.47 7.65
C ILE A 238 17.17 -5.04 7.07
N ARG A 239 16.90 -4.88 5.78
CA ARG A 239 16.70 -3.57 5.14
C ARG A 239 15.28 -3.05 5.39
N ILE A 240 15.12 -1.73 5.44
CA ILE A 240 13.82 -1.09 5.60
C ILE A 240 13.41 -0.42 4.28
N LEU A 241 12.20 -0.69 3.81
CA LEU A 241 11.58 -0.04 2.66
C LEU A 241 10.37 0.75 3.15
N PHE A 242 10.34 2.03 2.82
CA PHE A 242 9.18 2.88 3.07
C PHE A 242 8.31 2.95 1.84
N ASP A 243 7.01 2.82 2.05
CA ASP A 243 6.07 3.34 1.06
C ASP A 243 6.14 4.87 1.04
N VAL A 244 6.19 5.45 -0.16
CA VAL A 244 6.22 6.91 -0.36
C VAL A 244 5.25 7.27 -1.47
N VAL A 245 4.15 7.90 -1.09
CA VAL A 245 3.05 8.21 -2.00
C VAL A 245 3.25 9.63 -2.54
N MET A 246 3.79 9.74 -3.75
CA MET A 246 4.00 11.06 -4.40
C MET A 246 2.92 11.42 -5.42
N ASN A 247 2.02 10.50 -5.73
CA ASN A 247 0.99 10.71 -6.74
C ASN A 247 -0.11 11.68 -6.29
N HIS A 248 -0.45 11.71 -5.00
CA HIS A 248 -1.52 12.54 -4.44
C HIS A 248 -1.26 12.86 -2.96
N ALA A 249 -1.91 13.92 -2.47
CA ALA A 249 -2.09 14.20 -1.05
C ALA A 249 -3.37 13.52 -0.52
N GLY A 250 -3.55 13.53 0.79
CA GLY A 250 -4.81 13.18 1.42
C GLY A 250 -5.96 14.13 1.10
N TYR A 251 -7.17 13.71 1.44
CA TYR A 251 -8.38 14.49 1.24
C TYR A 251 -8.49 15.63 2.26
N ALA A 252 -9.14 16.73 1.89
CA ALA A 252 -9.53 17.74 2.87
C ALA A 252 -10.54 17.16 3.87
N THR A 253 -10.19 17.17 5.17
CA THR A 253 -11.09 16.74 6.26
C THR A 253 -11.58 17.94 7.06
N LEU A 254 -12.68 17.78 7.80
CA LEU A 254 -13.16 18.82 8.71
C LEU A 254 -12.14 19.16 9.80
N ALA A 255 -11.39 18.17 10.30
CA ALA A 255 -10.34 18.39 11.29
C ALA A 255 -9.24 19.30 10.74
N ASP A 256 -8.72 18.97 9.54
CA ASP A 256 -7.66 19.74 8.90
C ASP A 256 -8.15 21.15 8.51
N MET A 257 -9.40 21.26 8.00
CA MET A 257 -10.02 22.55 7.68
C MET A 257 -10.11 23.45 8.91
N GLN A 258 -10.48 22.88 10.06
CA GLN A 258 -10.53 23.60 11.33
C GLN A 258 -9.13 23.98 11.81
N GLU A 259 -8.16 23.07 11.74
CA GLU A 259 -6.81 23.31 12.26
C GLU A 259 -6.04 24.33 11.43
N PHE A 260 -6.03 24.16 10.11
CA PHE A 260 -5.26 25.00 9.18
C PHE A 260 -6.07 26.17 8.61
N GLN A 261 -7.31 26.36 9.08
CA GLN A 261 -8.18 27.49 8.71
C GLN A 261 -8.36 27.64 7.19
N PHE A 262 -8.69 26.54 6.50
CA PHE A 262 -8.91 26.53 5.06
C PHE A 262 -10.26 25.94 4.66
N GLY A 263 -10.64 26.20 3.40
CA GLY A 263 -11.90 25.75 2.83
C GLY A 263 -13.09 26.63 3.26
N SER A 264 -14.28 26.27 2.79
CA SER A 264 -15.51 26.98 3.09
C SER A 264 -16.64 25.99 3.31
N LEU A 265 -17.45 26.25 4.35
CA LEU A 265 -18.67 25.51 4.63
C LEU A 265 -19.87 26.38 4.27
N TYR A 266 -20.97 25.76 3.85
CA TYR A 266 -22.23 26.50 3.70
C TYR A 266 -22.83 26.89 5.06
N LEU A 267 -22.46 26.18 6.12
CA LEU A 267 -22.81 26.51 7.50
C LEU A 267 -22.04 27.76 7.96
N GLN A 268 -22.76 28.70 8.58
CA GLN A 268 -22.17 29.94 9.10
C GLN A 268 -22.71 30.26 10.50
N GLY A 269 -21.95 31.05 11.26
CA GLY A 269 -22.35 31.56 12.58
C GLY A 269 -22.81 30.47 13.55
N ASP A 270 -23.95 30.68 14.19
CA ASP A 270 -24.48 29.78 15.22
C ASP A 270 -24.84 28.38 14.68
N GLU A 271 -25.23 28.27 13.40
CA GLU A 271 -25.55 26.97 12.79
C GLU A 271 -24.31 26.09 12.65
N LEU A 272 -23.15 26.69 12.36
CA LEU A 272 -21.88 25.98 12.30
C LEU A 272 -21.53 25.39 13.66
N LYS A 273 -21.56 26.21 14.72
CA LYS A 273 -21.27 25.75 16.08
C LYS A 273 -22.28 24.71 16.56
N LYS A 274 -23.56 24.88 16.24
CA LYS A 274 -24.62 23.91 16.57
C LYS A 274 -24.42 22.56 15.86
N THR A 275 -23.92 22.58 14.63
CA THR A 275 -23.80 21.36 13.81
C THR A 275 -22.48 20.62 14.06
N LEU A 276 -21.34 21.32 14.01
CA LEU A 276 -20.01 20.71 14.11
C LEU A 276 -19.43 20.73 15.52
N GLY A 277 -20.03 21.47 16.45
CA GLY A 277 -19.48 21.67 17.78
C GLY A 277 -18.21 22.52 17.79
N GLU A 278 -17.45 22.43 18.88
CA GLU A 278 -16.19 23.15 19.05
C GLU A 278 -15.01 22.42 18.41
N ARG A 279 -15.07 21.10 18.29
CA ARG A 279 -14.06 20.25 17.66
C ARG A 279 -14.69 19.50 16.50
N TRP A 280 -14.33 19.86 15.27
CA TRP A 280 -14.98 19.29 14.10
C TRP A 280 -14.60 17.83 13.87
N THR A 281 -13.50 17.35 14.45
CA THR A 281 -13.13 15.92 14.47
C THR A 281 -14.20 15.05 15.14
N ASP A 282 -14.96 15.60 16.10
CA ASP A 282 -15.96 14.86 16.88
C ASP A 282 -17.32 14.79 16.16
N TRP A 283 -17.45 15.49 15.03
CA TRP A 283 -18.68 15.49 14.25
C TRP A 283 -18.98 14.10 13.67
N LYS A 284 -20.25 13.71 13.69
CA LYS A 284 -20.75 12.46 13.11
C LYS A 284 -21.93 12.75 12.17
N PRO A 285 -22.06 12.02 11.04
CA PRO A 285 -23.22 12.14 10.18
C PRO A 285 -24.50 11.78 10.94
N GLY A 286 -25.58 12.54 10.74
CA GLY A 286 -26.91 12.17 11.22
C GLY A 286 -27.43 10.93 10.46
N ALA A 287 -28.34 10.17 11.09
CA ALA A 287 -28.93 8.96 10.49
C ALA A 287 -29.64 9.21 9.13
N ASP A 288 -29.97 10.47 8.85
CA ASP A 288 -30.65 10.99 7.65
C ASP A 288 -29.71 11.73 6.67
N ARG A 289 -28.41 11.86 6.97
CA ARG A 289 -27.43 12.59 6.15
C ARG A 289 -26.14 11.78 5.96
N PRO A 290 -25.92 11.17 4.77
CA PRO A 290 -24.62 10.54 4.48
C PRO A 290 -23.49 11.58 4.54
N GLY A 291 -22.30 11.17 5.00
CA GLY A 291 -21.16 12.04 5.35
C GLY A 291 -20.56 12.88 4.20
N THR A 292 -21.14 12.84 3.01
CA THR A 292 -20.73 13.56 1.80
C THR A 292 -21.25 15.00 1.71
N ALA A 293 -22.09 15.46 2.63
CA ALA A 293 -22.92 16.67 2.44
C ALA A 293 -22.50 17.93 3.22
N LEU A 294 -21.25 18.06 3.70
CA LEU A 294 -20.81 19.25 4.46
C LEU A 294 -19.86 20.18 3.73
N THR A 295 -19.13 19.71 2.73
CA THR A 295 -18.04 20.48 2.13
C THR A 295 -18.41 20.97 0.74
N THR A 296 -18.20 22.26 0.49
CA THR A 296 -18.08 22.79 -0.88
C THR A 296 -16.68 23.37 -0.99
N ILE A 297 -15.78 22.67 -1.68
CA ILE A 297 -14.46 23.21 -1.97
C ILE A 297 -14.62 24.22 -3.12
N SER A 298 -14.81 25.50 -2.79
CA SER A 298 -14.72 26.58 -3.77
C SER A 298 -13.25 26.94 -3.97
N THR A 299 -12.63 26.43 -5.05
CA THR A 299 -11.34 26.94 -5.52
C THR A 299 -11.56 28.26 -6.26
N SER A 300 -11.91 29.32 -5.53
CA SER A 300 -11.84 30.68 -6.08
C SER A 300 -10.40 31.18 -6.00
N ALA A 301 -9.61 30.90 -7.04
CA ALA A 301 -8.40 31.66 -7.30
C ALA A 301 -8.83 33.11 -7.57
N THR A 302 -8.73 33.97 -6.57
CA THR A 302 -8.99 35.40 -6.71
C THR A 302 -7.94 35.99 -7.64
N LYS A 303 -8.32 36.28 -8.89
CA LYS A 303 -7.57 37.24 -9.71
C LYS A 303 -7.64 38.61 -9.02
N PRO A 304 -6.54 39.35 -8.88
CA PRO A 304 -6.63 40.72 -8.43
C PRO A 304 -7.21 41.59 -9.55
N GLY A 305 -8.37 42.19 -9.29
CA GLY A 305 -8.86 43.39 -9.99
C GLY A 305 -9.96 43.17 -11.05
N GLY A 306 -11.16 43.67 -10.77
CA GLY A 306 -12.22 43.90 -11.77
C GLY A 306 -13.60 44.10 -11.14
N ARG A 307 -14.16 45.31 -11.24
CA ARG A 307 -15.45 45.72 -10.65
C ARG A 307 -16.68 45.14 -11.35
N ASN A 308 -17.77 45.05 -10.55
CA ASN A 308 -19.21 45.09 -10.86
C ASN A 308 -19.90 43.88 -11.50
N GLY A 309 -20.98 43.42 -10.83
CA GLY A 309 -22.15 42.83 -11.49
C GLY A 309 -22.97 41.82 -10.69
N GLY A 310 -24.04 42.29 -10.02
CA GLY A 310 -25.36 41.63 -9.96
C GLY A 310 -25.53 40.26 -9.28
N VAL A 311 -26.15 40.27 -8.11
CA VAL A 311 -26.74 39.08 -7.43
C VAL A 311 -27.98 38.60 -8.20
N ARG A 312 -28.07 37.30 -8.50
CA ARG A 312 -29.35 36.59 -8.66
C ARG A 312 -29.31 35.28 -7.88
N SER A 313 -30.25 35.16 -6.95
CA SER A 313 -30.57 33.98 -6.16
C SER A 313 -31.27 32.92 -7.00
N GLY A 314 -30.80 31.68 -6.94
CA GLY A 314 -31.47 30.50 -7.48
C GLY A 314 -31.01 29.26 -6.73
N SER A 315 -31.88 28.71 -5.89
CA SER A 315 -31.68 27.51 -5.09
C SER A 315 -31.96 26.24 -5.92
N ALA A 316 -30.94 25.37 -6.07
CA ALA A 316 -31.09 23.96 -6.43
C ALA A 316 -29.85 23.17 -5.97
N PRO A 317 -29.98 21.93 -5.46
CA PRO A 317 -28.84 21.14 -5.02
C PRO A 317 -28.17 20.51 -6.26
N ILE A 318 -26.93 20.92 -6.54
CA ILE A 318 -26.12 20.34 -7.61
C ILE A 318 -25.12 19.38 -6.95
N SER A 319 -25.30 18.08 -7.16
CA SER A 319 -24.21 17.10 -7.02
C SER A 319 -23.14 17.43 -8.04
N ALA A 320 -22.02 18.02 -7.59
CA ALA A 320 -20.88 18.30 -8.44
C ALA A 320 -19.78 17.25 -8.20
N ILE A 321 -19.75 16.21 -9.04
CA ILE A 321 -18.51 15.49 -9.33
C ILE A 321 -17.64 16.47 -10.12
N THR A 322 -16.58 16.99 -9.52
CA THR A 322 -15.65 17.89 -10.22
C THR A 322 -14.35 17.15 -10.50
N THR A 323 -14.05 16.97 -11.78
CA THR A 323 -12.78 16.51 -12.33
C THR A 323 -11.64 17.45 -11.90
N ILE A 324 -10.63 16.92 -11.22
CA ILE A 324 -9.39 17.64 -10.92
C ILE A 324 -8.64 17.84 -12.24
N ARG A 325 -8.59 19.08 -12.75
CA ARG A 325 -7.56 19.46 -13.73
C ARG A 325 -6.25 19.64 -12.97
N ALA A 326 -5.26 18.84 -13.34
CA ALA A 326 -3.91 18.87 -12.79
C ALA A 326 -3.38 20.31 -12.67
N MET A 327 -3.00 20.69 -11.44
CA MET A 327 -2.14 21.84 -11.22
C MET A 327 -0.83 21.59 -11.95
N THR A 328 -0.49 22.48 -12.87
CA THR A 328 0.83 22.50 -13.50
C THR A 328 1.83 22.93 -12.42
N ILE A 329 2.60 21.97 -11.91
CA ILE A 329 3.72 22.25 -11.02
C ILE A 329 4.75 23.02 -11.86
N SER A 330 4.87 24.32 -11.60
CA SER A 330 6.01 25.09 -12.11
C SER A 330 7.27 24.58 -11.40
N PRO A 331 8.34 24.21 -12.13
CA PRO A 331 9.53 23.68 -11.52
C PRO A 331 10.23 24.81 -10.73
N CYS A 332 10.24 24.68 -9.41
CA CYS A 332 11.17 25.43 -8.56
C CYS A 332 12.60 25.04 -8.98
N ARG A 333 13.33 26.02 -9.52
CA ARG A 333 14.76 25.93 -9.80
C ARG A 333 15.51 25.70 -8.49
N TRP A 334 16.08 24.52 -8.33
CA TRP A 334 17.23 24.31 -7.45
C TRP A 334 18.48 24.87 -8.14
N PRO A 335 19.24 25.80 -7.53
CA PRO A 335 20.54 26.16 -8.06
C PRO A 335 21.60 25.14 -7.59
N SER A 336 22.54 24.86 -8.48
CA SER A 336 23.78 24.08 -8.30
C SER A 336 23.70 22.55 -8.46
N CYS A 337 23.89 22.10 -9.70
CA CYS A 337 25.02 21.24 -10.08
C CYS A 337 25.14 21.23 -11.62
N ARG A 338 26.35 21.51 -12.13
CA ARG A 338 26.66 21.61 -13.56
C ARG A 338 26.76 20.22 -14.24
N PRO A 339 26.68 20.17 -15.59
CA PRO A 339 26.39 18.96 -16.37
C PRO A 339 27.65 18.29 -16.93
N GLU A 340 27.57 16.99 -17.16
CA GLU A 340 28.34 16.12 -18.11
C GLU A 340 28.03 14.67 -17.63
N ASN A 341 27.54 13.69 -18.39
CA ASN A 341 27.70 13.35 -19.80
C ASN A 341 26.43 12.67 -20.36
N ARG A 342 26.24 12.88 -21.65
CA ARG A 342 25.28 12.28 -22.57
C ARG A 342 25.64 10.81 -22.85
N ILE A 343 24.68 9.89 -22.77
CA ILE A 343 24.67 8.67 -23.59
C ILE A 343 23.24 8.48 -24.12
N GLU A 344 23.12 8.52 -25.45
CA GLU A 344 21.93 8.18 -26.22
C GLU A 344 21.79 6.65 -26.32
N GLY A 345 20.56 6.14 -26.20
CA GLY A 345 20.28 4.71 -26.42
C GLY A 345 18.78 4.45 -26.39
N GLY A 346 18.18 4.35 -27.58
CA GLY A 346 16.73 4.26 -27.79
C GLY A 346 16.10 2.95 -27.30
N LEU A 347 14.90 3.06 -26.76
CA LEU A 347 14.03 1.94 -26.42
C LEU A 347 13.10 1.63 -27.60
N ARG A 348 13.25 0.44 -28.18
CA ARG A 348 12.26 -0.19 -29.04
C ARG A 348 11.24 -0.93 -28.15
N PRO A 349 9.96 -1.02 -28.54
CA PRO A 349 8.97 -1.81 -27.82
C PRO A 349 9.18 -3.30 -28.09
N ALA A 350 9.31 -4.09 -27.02
CA ALA A 350 9.28 -5.54 -27.08
C ALA A 350 7.83 -6.03 -26.93
N GLU A 351 7.44 -6.88 -27.88
CA GLU A 351 6.21 -7.67 -27.89
C GLU A 351 6.22 -8.66 -26.71
N LEU A 352 5.09 -8.75 -26.02
CA LEU A 352 4.82 -9.77 -25.01
C LEU A 352 4.04 -10.92 -25.65
N LEU A 353 4.64 -12.11 -25.63
CA LEU A 353 3.97 -13.41 -25.71
C LEU A 353 3.29 -13.72 -24.38
#